data_AF-A0A8S3KAD7-F1
#
_entry.id   AF-A0A8S3KAD7-F1
#
_cell.length_a   1.000
_cell.length_b   1.000
_cell.length_c   1.000
_cell.angle_alpha   90.00
_cell.angle_beta   90.00
_cell.angle_gamma   90.00
#
_symmetry.space_group_name_H-M   'P 1'
#
loop_
_entity.id
_entity.type
_entity.pdbx_description
1 polymer ?
#
loop_
_entity_poly.entity_id
_entity_poly.type
_entity_poly.pdbx_seq_one_letter_code
_entity_poly.pdbx_strand_id
1 'polypeptide(L)'
;TPTPDNSRLWEVQLTITDESDPQLAGLTDYIKEEIDGEGWGRMGQLMLQVGHFDQAEELYNELLKGASDDSDRAHIYHELGRVKWQQGQYEKEIEFYEKSLEIYRKTLPEDDASLAPTYSNIGLA
;
A
#
# COMPACT_ATOMS: atom_id res chain seq x y z
N THR A 1 0.09 8.66 45.37
CA THR A 1 -0.84 8.80 44.23
C THR A 1 -0.35 7.86 43.14
N PRO A 2 -1.13 6.88 42.66
CA PRO A 2 -0.70 6.07 41.54
C PRO A 2 -0.78 6.92 40.27
N THR A 3 0.32 6.95 39.52
CA THR A 3 0.44 7.55 38.18
C THR A 3 -0.53 6.88 37.20
N PRO A 4 -0.98 7.57 36.14
CA PRO A 4 -1.83 6.96 35.12
C PRO A 4 -1.11 5.76 34.49
N ASP A 5 -1.84 4.65 34.41
CA ASP A 5 -1.44 3.43 33.72
C ASP A 5 -1.13 3.77 32.26
N ASN A 6 0.16 3.70 31.91
CA ASN A 6 0.69 4.05 30.60
C ASN A 6 0.67 2.84 29.64
N SER A 7 -0.29 1.94 29.80
CA SER A 7 -0.39 0.64 29.14
C SER A 7 -0.89 0.68 27.68
N ARG A 8 -0.87 1.85 27.03
CA ARG A 8 -1.31 2.02 25.63
C ARG A 8 -0.37 2.85 24.75
N LEU A 9 0.86 3.09 25.20
CA LEU A 9 1.88 3.73 24.39
C LEU A 9 2.86 2.67 23.92
N TRP A 10 2.63 2.17 22.71
CA TRP A 10 3.63 1.40 21.98
C TRP A 10 4.63 2.40 21.40
N GLU A 11 5.78 2.54 22.05
CA GLU A 11 6.92 3.28 21.52
C GLU A 11 7.59 2.39 20.46
N VAL A 12 7.19 2.56 19.20
CA VAL A 12 7.81 1.83 18.07
C VAL A 12 9.14 2.52 17.78
N GLN A 13 10.22 2.00 18.37
CA GLN A 13 11.56 2.34 17.92
C GLN A 13 11.82 1.63 16.59
N LEU A 14 11.59 2.35 15.50
CA LEU A 14 12.01 1.97 14.14
C LEU A 14 13.54 2.10 14.04
N THR A 15 14.27 1.26 14.76
CA THR A 15 15.68 1.01 14.44
C THR A 15 15.69 0.01 13.29
N ILE A 16 16.05 0.54 12.12
CA ILE A 16 16.16 -0.18 10.84
C ILE A 16 17.11 -1.36 11.04
N THR A 17 16.56 -2.54 11.28
CA THR A 17 17.31 -3.80 11.24
C THR A 17 16.96 -4.54 9.96
N ASP A 18 18.02 -5.09 9.38
CA ASP A 18 18.15 -5.89 8.17
C ASP A 18 16.87 -6.63 7.69
N GLU A 19 16.70 -6.72 6.37
CA GLU A 19 15.57 -7.31 5.62
C GLU A 19 15.14 -8.72 6.07
N SER A 20 15.94 -9.37 6.90
CA SER A 20 15.71 -10.68 7.50
C SER A 20 15.12 -10.65 8.92
N ASP A 21 14.70 -9.49 9.46
CA ASP A 21 14.23 -9.38 10.84
C ASP A 21 12.90 -10.13 11.08
N PRO A 22 12.91 -11.24 11.83
CA PRO A 22 11.70 -11.99 12.16
C PRO A 22 10.69 -11.18 13.00
N GLN A 23 11.11 -10.05 13.60
CA GLN A 23 10.24 -9.12 14.29
C GLN A 23 9.42 -8.29 13.32
N LEU A 24 9.94 -7.96 12.13
CA LEU A 24 9.17 -7.28 11.08
C LEU A 24 8.14 -8.23 10.45
N ALA A 25 8.51 -9.50 10.24
CA ALA A 25 7.58 -10.53 9.80
C ALA A 25 6.49 -10.78 10.86
N GLY A 26 6.87 -10.88 12.14
CA GLY A 26 5.94 -11.02 13.25
C GLY A 26 5.04 -9.80 13.46
N LEU A 27 5.57 -8.58 13.26
CA LEU A 27 4.79 -7.35 13.27
C LEU A 27 3.82 -7.30 12.10
N THR A 28 4.26 -7.71 10.91
CA THR A 28 3.40 -7.81 9.72
C THR A 28 2.31 -8.83 9.95
N ASP A 29 2.61 -10.00 10.53
CA ASP A 29 1.63 -11.04 10.84
C ASP A 29 0.66 -10.65 11.98
N TYR A 30 1.13 -9.91 12.98
CA TYR A 30 0.27 -9.34 14.02
C TYR A 30 -0.66 -8.27 13.44
N ILE A 31 -0.13 -7.41 12.56
CA ILE A 31 -0.91 -6.43 11.77
C ILE A 31 -1.88 -7.13 10.80
N LYS A 32 -1.55 -8.33 10.27
CA LYS A 32 -2.48 -9.14 9.44
C LYS A 32 -3.77 -9.46 10.17
N GLU A 33 -3.67 -9.76 11.45
CA GLU A 33 -4.82 -10.21 12.24
C GLU A 33 -5.60 -9.05 12.85
N GLU A 34 -4.98 -7.88 13.05
CA GLU A 34 -5.56 -6.79 13.84
C GLU A 34 -6.18 -5.66 13.01
N ILE A 35 -5.81 -5.51 11.72
CA ILE A 35 -6.27 -4.37 10.91
C ILE A 35 -7.07 -4.82 9.67
N ASP A 36 -8.21 -4.18 9.45
CA ASP A 36 -9.06 -4.37 8.27
C ASP A 36 -8.36 -3.84 6.99
N GLY A 37 -9.04 -3.90 5.84
CA GLY A 37 -8.47 -3.56 4.53
C GLY A 37 -7.79 -2.18 4.47
N GLU A 38 -8.20 -1.21 5.29
CA GLU A 38 -7.55 0.11 5.36
C GLU A 38 -6.17 0.07 6.04
N GLY A 39 -5.94 -0.82 6.99
CA GLY A 39 -4.67 -0.96 7.69
C GLY A 39 -3.52 -1.34 6.78
N TRP A 40 -3.83 -2.22 5.84
CA TRP A 40 -2.88 -2.73 4.86
C TRP A 40 -2.40 -1.68 3.87
N GLY A 41 -3.31 -0.83 3.40
CA GLY A 41 -2.95 0.31 2.57
C GLY A 41 -2.00 1.25 3.29
N ARG A 42 -2.22 1.51 4.59
CA ARG A 42 -1.32 2.36 5.39
C ARG A 42 0.06 1.73 5.59
N MET A 43 0.15 0.42 5.80
CA MET A 43 1.43 -0.28 5.91
C MET A 43 2.24 -0.18 4.61
N GLY A 44 1.62 -0.46 3.46
CA GLY A 44 2.28 -0.34 2.16
C GLY A 44 2.75 1.10 1.88
N GLN A 45 1.96 2.11 2.27
CA GLN A 45 2.37 3.51 2.18
C GLN A 45 3.56 3.86 3.07
N LEU A 46 3.61 3.34 4.30
CA LEU A 46 4.76 3.52 5.19
C LEU A 46 6.01 2.89 4.60
N MET A 47 5.91 1.65 4.08
CA MET A 47 7.02 0.97 3.40
C MET A 47 7.57 1.81 2.24
N LEU A 48 6.70 2.43 1.43
CA LEU A 48 7.10 3.36 0.39
C LEU A 48 7.85 4.59 0.93
N GLN A 49 7.37 5.18 2.03
CA GLN A 49 7.98 6.38 2.62
C GLN A 49 9.39 6.11 3.18
N VAL A 50 9.63 4.92 3.71
CA VAL A 50 10.94 4.53 4.26
C VAL A 50 11.87 3.88 3.23
N GLY A 51 11.40 3.68 1.99
CA GLY A 51 12.20 3.16 0.88
C GLY A 51 12.21 1.63 0.72
N HIS A 52 11.36 0.90 1.45
CA HIS A 52 11.20 -0.55 1.34
C HIS A 52 10.27 -0.93 0.18
N PHE A 53 10.69 -0.63 -1.05
CA PHE A 53 9.85 -0.78 -2.24
C PHE A 53 9.51 -2.25 -2.57
N ASP A 54 10.47 -3.16 -2.40
CA ASP A 54 10.27 -4.57 -2.72
C ASP A 54 9.26 -5.23 -1.76
N GLN A 55 9.32 -4.88 -0.47
CA GLN A 55 8.35 -5.33 0.54
C GLN A 55 6.95 -4.74 0.29
N ALA A 56 6.87 -3.45 -0.11
CA ALA A 56 5.60 -2.84 -0.50
C ALA A 56 5.00 -3.57 -1.71
N GLU A 57 5.80 -3.90 -2.72
CA GLU A 57 5.36 -4.66 -3.88
C GLU A 57 4.85 -6.06 -3.51
N GLU A 58 5.57 -6.80 -2.67
CA GLU A 58 5.13 -8.11 -2.18
C GLU A 58 3.78 -8.01 -1.45
N LEU A 59 3.64 -7.03 -0.55
CA LEU A 59 2.42 -6.79 0.18
C LEU A 59 1.23 -6.52 -0.77
N TYR A 60 1.37 -5.56 -1.68
CA TYR A 60 0.28 -5.23 -2.61
C TYR A 60 -0.05 -6.38 -3.55
N ASN A 61 0.92 -7.21 -3.95
CA ASN A 61 0.63 -8.42 -4.73
C ASN A 61 -0.15 -9.48 -3.93
N GLU A 62 0.14 -9.65 -2.64
CA GLU A 62 -0.65 -10.54 -1.77
C GLU A 62 -2.08 -10.01 -1.57
N LEU A 63 -2.24 -8.71 -1.33
CA LEU A 63 -3.56 -8.08 -1.25
C LEU A 63 -4.33 -8.24 -2.57
N LEU A 64 -3.67 -8.11 -3.71
CA LEU A 64 -4.29 -8.28 -5.02
C LEU A 64 -4.87 -9.69 -5.21
N LYS A 65 -4.19 -10.73 -4.71
CA LYS A 65 -4.68 -12.12 -4.74
C LYS A 65 -5.93 -12.32 -3.88
N GLY A 66 -6.03 -11.58 -2.78
CA GLY A 66 -7.15 -11.63 -1.83
C GLY A 66 -8.32 -10.70 -2.14
N ALA A 67 -8.17 -9.76 -3.09
CA ALA A 67 -9.14 -8.73 -3.37
C ALA A 67 -10.47 -9.28 -3.92
N SER A 68 -11.55 -9.12 -3.15
CA SER A 68 -12.88 -9.64 -3.48
C SER A 68 -13.64 -8.78 -4.51
N ASP A 69 -13.38 -7.47 -4.55
CA ASP A 69 -14.09 -6.55 -5.44
C ASP A 69 -13.16 -5.72 -6.34
N ASP A 70 -13.79 -5.08 -7.33
CA ASP A 70 -13.11 -4.29 -8.34
C ASP A 70 -12.53 -2.99 -7.79
N SER A 71 -13.14 -2.39 -6.77
CA SER A 71 -12.64 -1.15 -6.17
C SER A 71 -11.32 -1.40 -5.46
N ASP A 72 -11.24 -2.48 -4.68
CA ASP A 72 -10.01 -2.91 -4.01
C ASP A 72 -8.91 -3.24 -5.03
N ARG A 73 -9.24 -4.00 -6.08
CA ARG A 73 -8.29 -4.30 -7.16
C ARG A 73 -7.76 -3.04 -7.84
N ALA A 74 -8.65 -2.10 -8.15
CA ALA A 74 -8.28 -0.84 -8.79
C ALA A 74 -7.36 0.00 -7.90
N HIS A 75 -7.64 0.06 -6.60
CA HIS A 75 -6.78 0.74 -5.64
C HIS A 75 -5.41 0.06 -5.54
N ILE A 76 -5.37 -1.26 -5.39
CA ILE A 76 -4.11 -2.01 -5.25
C ILE A 76 -3.24 -1.86 -6.51
N TYR A 77 -3.82 -1.88 -7.71
CA TYR A 77 -3.08 -1.59 -8.93
C TYR A 77 -2.52 -0.17 -8.96
N HIS A 78 -3.26 0.83 -8.46
CA HIS A 78 -2.72 2.18 -8.32
C HIS A 78 -1.51 2.21 -7.38
N GLU A 79 -1.60 1.54 -6.24
CA GLU A 79 -0.49 1.50 -5.28
C GLU A 79 0.75 0.79 -5.87
N LEU A 80 0.58 -0.30 -6.62
CA LEU A 80 1.66 -0.97 -7.37
C LEU A 80 2.31 -0.05 -8.41
N GLY A 81 1.52 0.74 -9.13
CA GLY A 81 2.04 1.76 -10.05
C GLY A 81 2.95 2.75 -9.33
N ARG A 82 2.53 3.20 -8.14
CA ARG A 82 3.34 4.11 -7.32
C ARG A 82 4.63 3.46 -6.81
N VAL A 83 4.61 2.16 -6.48
CA VAL A 83 5.83 1.40 -6.14
C VAL A 83 6.81 1.41 -7.33
N LYS A 84 6.31 1.13 -8.54
CA LYS A 84 7.13 1.12 -9.76
C LYS A 84 7.70 2.48 -10.11
N TRP A 85 6.94 3.55 -9.89
CA TRP A 85 7.43 4.92 -10.01
C TRP A 85 8.64 5.17 -9.09
N GLN A 86 8.51 4.82 -7.80
CA GLN A 86 9.59 5.01 -6.81
C GLN A 86 10.83 4.16 -7.13
N GLN A 87 10.64 2.98 -7.73
CA GLN A 87 11.73 2.13 -8.24
C GLN A 87 12.32 2.62 -9.59
N GLY A 88 11.76 3.66 -10.22
CA GLY A 88 12.17 4.15 -11.54
C GLY A 88 11.81 3.22 -12.71
N GLN A 89 10.85 2.30 -12.52
CA GLN A 89 10.38 1.34 -13.51
C GLN A 89 9.13 1.88 -14.24
N TYR A 90 9.29 2.97 -15.00
CA TYR A 90 8.18 3.74 -15.57
C TYR A 90 7.28 2.93 -16.51
N GLU A 91 7.82 2.01 -17.32
CA GLU A 91 6.97 1.19 -18.20
C GLU A 91 5.98 0.31 -17.42
N LYS A 92 6.41 -0.24 -16.27
CA LYS A 92 5.53 -1.04 -15.41
C LYS A 92 4.58 -0.17 -14.59
N GLU A 93 5.02 1.03 -14.22
CA GLU A 93 4.17 2.00 -13.54
C GLU A 93 2.97 2.38 -14.40
N ILE A 94 3.20 2.73 -15.67
CA ILE A 94 2.13 2.99 -16.64
C ILE A 94 1.20 1.77 -16.76
N GLU A 95 1.76 0.56 -16.93
CA GLU A 95 0.95 -0.67 -17.03
C GLU A 95 0.00 -0.86 -15.84
N PHE A 96 0.48 -0.61 -14.62
CA PHE A 96 -0.33 -0.76 -13.42
C PHE A 96 -1.38 0.35 -13.28
N TYR A 97 -1.04 1.60 -13.60
CA TYR A 97 -2.04 2.68 -13.61
C TYR A 97 -3.10 2.48 -14.68
N GLU A 98 -2.75 1.94 -15.85
CA GLU A 98 -3.73 1.59 -16.89
C GLU A 98 -4.69 0.49 -16.40
N LYS A 99 -4.20 -0.55 -15.71
CA LYS A 99 -5.05 -1.58 -15.11
C LYS A 99 -6.02 -0.99 -14.07
N SER A 100 -5.52 -0.11 -13.19
CA SER A 100 -6.34 0.60 -12.22
C SER A 100 -7.45 1.41 -12.90
N LEU A 101 -7.06 2.18 -13.93
CA LEU A 101 -7.97 3.05 -14.67
C LEU A 101 -9.03 2.26 -15.45
N GLU A 102 -8.66 1.12 -16.04
CA GLU A 102 -9.59 0.25 -16.75
C GLU A 102 -10.72 -0.22 -15.83
N ILE A 103 -10.39 -0.59 -14.59
CA ILE A 103 -11.38 -1.06 -13.62
C ILE A 103 -12.24 0.10 -13.12
N TYR A 104 -11.64 1.24 -12.77
CA TYR A 104 -12.42 2.40 -12.33
C TYR A 104 -13.37 2.91 -13.41
N ARG A 105 -12.98 2.92 -14.69
CA ARG A 105 -13.88 3.29 -15.80
C ARG A 105 -15.07 2.35 -15.98
N LYS A 106 -14.95 1.09 -15.57
CA LYS A 106 -16.06 0.11 -15.63
C LYS A 106 -17.01 0.21 -14.44
N THR A 107 -16.52 0.73 -13.32
CA THR A 107 -17.23 0.68 -12.03
C THR A 107 -17.73 2.03 -11.55
N LEU A 108 -17.13 3.13 -12.02
CA LEU A 108 -17.43 4.49 -11.59
C LEU A 108 -17.98 5.34 -12.75
N PRO A 109 -18.78 6.38 -12.45
CA PRO A 109 -19.13 7.41 -13.43
C PRO A 109 -17.87 8.12 -13.98
N GLU A 110 -17.92 8.63 -15.21
CA GLU A 110 -16.76 9.27 -15.87
C GLU A 110 -16.19 10.48 -15.11
N ASP A 111 -17.02 11.16 -14.31
CA ASP A 111 -16.64 12.34 -13.52
C ASP A 111 -16.24 12.01 -12.07
N ASP A 112 -16.02 10.74 -11.74
CA ASP A 112 -15.66 10.32 -10.39
C ASP A 112 -14.26 10.82 -9.99
N ALA A 113 -14.17 11.46 -8.82
CA ALA A 113 -12.94 12.04 -8.31
C ALA A 113 -11.82 10.99 -8.08
N SER A 114 -12.17 9.71 -7.93
CA SER A 114 -11.24 8.60 -7.76
C SER A 114 -10.37 8.34 -8.99
N LEU A 115 -10.76 8.86 -10.16
CA LEU A 115 -9.99 8.77 -11.40
C LEU A 115 -8.82 9.76 -11.47
N ALA A 116 -8.94 10.91 -10.79
CA ALA A 116 -8.00 12.03 -10.92
C ALA A 116 -6.55 11.72 -10.47
N PRO A 117 -6.30 10.97 -9.38
CA PRO A 117 -4.94 10.61 -8.99
C PRO A 117 -4.24 9.74 -10.03
N THR A 118 -4.94 8.76 -10.60
CA THR A 118 -4.37 7.83 -11.60
C THR A 118 -3.97 8.56 -12.88
N TYR A 119 -4.81 9.47 -13.39
CA TYR A 119 -4.44 10.29 -14.57
C TYR A 119 -3.25 11.21 -14.31
N SER A 120 -3.20 11.81 -13.11
CA SER A 120 -2.13 12.74 -12.75
C SER A 120 -0.78 12.02 -12.68
N ASN A 121 -0.76 10.78 -12.19
CA ASN A 121 0.48 10.01 -12.09
C ASN A 121 0.98 9.51 -13.46
N ILE A 122 0.09 9.05 -14.35
CA ILE A 122 0.46 8.72 -15.74
C ILE A 122 1.07 9.93 -16.45
N GLY A 123 0.57 11.14 -16.22
CA GLY A 123 1.11 12.37 -16.82
C GLY A 123 2.47 12.82 -16.28
N LEU A 124 2.96 12.22 -15.19
CA LEU A 124 4.26 12.52 -14.56
C LEU A 124 5.36 11.51 -14.91
N ALA A 125 5.00 10.38 -15.51
CA ALA A 125 5.90 9.37 -16.05
C ALA A 125 6.60 9.84 -17.33
#